data_AF-A0A0F9ES29-F1
#
_entry.id   AF-A0A0F9ES29-F1
#
_cell.length_a   1.000
_cell.length_b   1.000
_cell.length_c   1.000
_cell.angle_alpha   90.00
_cell.angle_beta   90.00
_cell.angle_gamma   90.00
#
_symmetry.space_group_name_H-M   'P 1'
#
loop_
_entity.id
_entity.type
_entity.pdbx_description
1 polymer ?
#
loop_
_entity_poly.entity_id
_entity_poly.type
_entity_poly.pdbx_seq_one_letter_code
_entity_poly.pdbx_strand_id
1 'polypeptide(L)'
;NIVTRKIGKNDFEIIDKEKCLGRVWINDRQYFDKVPVIAWKFYIGGYQPAQKWLKDRKGRELTFENISHYQKIIVALTETDRLMKEIDKIQFMDLT
;
A
#
# COMPACT_ATOMS: atom_id res chain seq x y z
N ASN A 1 -15.40 7.56 9.49
CA ASN A 1 -14.28 6.90 8.78
C ASN A 1 -14.13 5.44 9.22
N ILE A 2 -15.15 4.59 9.06
CA ILE A 2 -15.14 3.25 9.65
C ILE A 2 -14.73 2.21 8.60
N VAL A 3 -13.81 1.31 8.95
CA VAL A 3 -13.43 0.20 8.08
C VAL A 3 -14.47 -0.93 8.21
N THR A 4 -15.31 -1.12 7.20
CA THR A 4 -16.35 -2.16 7.19
C THR A 4 -16.08 -3.26 6.18
N ARG A 5 -15.36 -2.95 5.09
CA ARG A 5 -15.01 -3.93 4.04
C ARG A 5 -14.10 -5.02 4.57
N LYS A 6 -14.27 -6.23 4.04
CA LYS A 6 -13.35 -7.35 4.26
C LYS A 6 -12.17 -7.20 3.30
N ILE A 7 -11.20 -6.39 3.70
CA ILE A 7 -10.02 -6.08 2.91
C ILE A 7 -9.34 -7.34 2.37
N GLY A 8 -9.17 -7.42 1.05
CA GLY A 8 -8.50 -8.48 0.33
C GLY A 8 -8.08 -8.03 -1.07
N LYS A 9 -7.75 -9.00 -1.95
CA LYS A 9 -7.25 -8.71 -3.30
C LYS A 9 -8.22 -7.87 -4.15
N ASN A 10 -9.52 -7.95 -3.89
CA ASN A 10 -10.57 -7.29 -4.67
C ASN A 10 -10.95 -5.90 -4.15
N ASP A 11 -10.43 -5.47 -2.99
CA ASP A 11 -10.74 -4.16 -2.41
C ASP A 11 -9.80 -3.05 -2.90
N PHE A 12 -9.14 -3.31 -4.03
CA PHE A 12 -8.31 -2.37 -4.75
C PHE A 12 -8.86 -2.19 -6.16
N GLU A 13 -9.32 -0.98 -6.45
CA GLU A 13 -9.83 -0.59 -7.77
C GLU A 13 -8.73 0.15 -8.52
N ILE A 14 -8.32 -0.34 -9.70
CA ILE A 14 -7.35 0.38 -10.54
C ILE A 14 -8.06 1.56 -11.21
N ILE A 15 -7.54 2.77 -11.01
CA ILE A 15 -8.11 4.01 -11.58
C ILE A 15 -7.25 4.58 -12.70
N ASP A 16 -5.95 4.27 -12.70
CA ASP A 16 -5.01 4.69 -13.73
C ASP A 16 -4.03 3.55 -13.98
N LYS A 17 -4.21 2.86 -15.12
CA LYS A 17 -3.38 1.71 -15.50
C LYS A 17 -1.97 2.14 -15.89
N GLU A 18 -1.82 3.26 -16.57
CA GLU A 18 -0.53 3.77 -17.05
C GLU A 18 0.36 4.16 -15.88
N LYS A 19 -0.19 4.85 -14.89
CA LYS A 19 0.53 5.25 -13.67
C LYS A 19 0.50 4.19 -12.58
N CYS A 20 -0.17 3.06 -12.81
CA CYS A 20 -0.33 1.98 -11.83
C CYS A 20 -0.88 2.48 -10.48
N LEU A 21 -1.95 3.29 -10.51
CA LEU A 21 -2.63 3.84 -9.34
C LEU A 21 -4.03 3.26 -9.18
N GLY A 22 -4.49 3.21 -7.93
CA GLY A 22 -5.84 2.75 -7.60
C GLY A 22 -6.42 3.36 -6.33
N ARG A 23 -7.59 2.86 -5.97
CA ARG A 23 -8.32 3.19 -4.75
C ARG A 23 -8.39 1.99 -3.84
N VAL A 24 -8.19 2.22 -2.55
CA VAL A 24 -8.44 1.22 -1.50
C VAL A 24 -9.72 1.58 -0.79
N TRP A 25 -10.78 0.80 -1.03
CA TRP A 25 -12.09 1.04 -0.41
C TRP A 25 -12.11 0.48 1.02
N ILE A 26 -12.45 1.32 2.00
CA ILE A 26 -12.59 0.89 3.41
C ILE A 26 -14.05 0.61 3.80
N ASN A 27 -14.99 1.21 3.06
CA ASN A 27 -16.43 0.96 3.12
C ASN A 27 -17.05 1.33 1.75
N ASP A 28 -18.37 1.44 1.65
CA ASP A 28 -19.04 1.70 0.36
C ASP A 28 -18.95 3.14 -0.14
N ARG A 29 -18.47 4.07 0.71
CA ARG A 29 -18.45 5.50 0.43
C ARG A 29 -17.07 6.14 0.55
N GLN A 30 -16.14 5.46 1.21
CA GLN A 30 -14.86 6.03 1.59
C GLN A 30 -13.71 5.13 1.15
N TYR A 31 -12.66 5.77 0.66
CA TYR A 31 -11.48 5.12 0.12
C TYR A 31 -10.23 5.99 0.32
N PHE A 32 -9.07 5.35 0.22
CA PHE A 32 -7.80 6.04 -0.01
C PHE A 32 -7.57 6.13 -1.51
N ASP A 33 -7.40 7.34 -2.03
CA ASP A 33 -7.21 7.58 -3.47
C ASP A 33 -5.74 7.54 -3.86
N LYS A 34 -5.48 7.32 -5.16
CA LYS A 34 -4.14 7.36 -5.77
C LYS A 34 -3.09 6.50 -5.03
N VAL A 35 -3.51 5.36 -4.50
CA VAL A 35 -2.60 4.39 -3.88
C VAL A 35 -1.83 3.65 -4.99
N PRO A 36 -0.49 3.63 -4.96
CA PRO A 36 0.28 2.84 -5.92
C PRO A 36 -0.01 1.34 -5.80
N VAL A 37 -0.21 0.68 -6.95
CA VAL A 37 -0.39 -0.78 -7.02
C VAL A 37 0.77 -1.52 -6.36
N ILE A 38 1.98 -0.99 -6.49
CA ILE A 38 3.18 -1.58 -5.89
C ILE A 38 3.09 -1.61 -4.37
N ALA A 39 2.71 -0.50 -3.72
CA ALA A 39 2.54 -0.43 -2.27
C ALA A 39 1.45 -1.39 -1.77
N TRP A 40 0.35 -1.53 -2.52
CA TRP A 40 -0.74 -2.45 -2.17
C TRP A 40 -0.34 -3.93 -2.27
N LYS A 41 0.49 -4.25 -3.26
CA LYS A 41 0.94 -5.62 -3.53
C LYS A 41 2.23 -6.00 -2.79
N PHE A 42 2.96 -5.03 -2.25
CA PHE A 42 4.27 -5.22 -1.63
C PHE A 42 4.23 -6.26 -0.52
N TYR A 43 5.15 -7.22 -0.56
CA TYR A 43 5.32 -8.25 0.47
C TYR A 43 6.52 -7.94 1.35
N ILE A 44 6.35 -8.11 2.66
CA ILE A 44 7.47 -8.19 3.61
C ILE A 44 7.33 -9.53 4.32
N GLY A 45 8.23 -10.46 4.01
CA GLY A 45 8.07 -11.87 4.37
C GLY A 45 6.76 -12.43 3.77
N GLY A 46 5.92 -13.03 4.62
CA GLY A 46 4.69 -13.71 4.20
C GLY A 46 3.43 -12.85 4.10
N TYR A 47 3.49 -11.52 4.29
CA TYR A 47 2.28 -10.68 4.34
C TYR A 47 2.43 -9.35 3.60
N GLN A 48 1.29 -8.71 3.32
CA GLN A 48 1.18 -7.42 2.62
C GLN A 48 0.83 -6.32 3.63
N PRO A 49 1.78 -5.44 4.01
CA PRO A 49 1.60 -4.51 5.14
C PRO A 49 0.42 -3.55 4.96
N ALA A 50 0.26 -2.96 3.76
CA ALA A 50 -0.85 -2.05 3.45
C ALA A 50 -2.23 -2.72 3.60
N GLN A 51 -2.35 -4.01 3.28
CA GLN A 51 -3.59 -4.75 3.47
C GLN A 51 -3.80 -5.13 4.93
N LYS A 52 -2.76 -5.67 5.58
CA LYS A 52 -2.83 -6.13 6.96
C LYS A 52 -3.24 -5.01 7.91
N TRP A 53 -2.69 -3.81 7.75
CA TRP A 53 -2.99 -2.67 8.62
C TRP A 53 -4.48 -2.30 8.63
N LEU A 54 -5.14 -2.34 7.46
CA LEU A 54 -6.59 -2.10 7.35
C LEU A 54 -7.40 -3.30 7.84
N LYS A 55 -6.98 -4.55 7.55
CA LYS A 55 -7.63 -5.77 8.05
C LYS A 55 -7.71 -5.77 9.58
N ASP A 56 -6.62 -5.42 10.26
CA ASP A 56 -6.53 -5.38 11.72
C ASP A 56 -7.41 -4.27 12.35
N ARG A 57 -7.96 -3.36 11.53
CA ARG A 57 -8.84 -2.25 11.93
C ARG A 57 -10.28 -2.40 11.47
N LYS A 58 -10.66 -3.57 10.95
CA LYS A 58 -12.07 -3.84 10.61
C LYS A 58 -12.97 -3.62 11.84
N GLY A 59 -14.07 -2.90 11.64
CA GLY A 59 -15.02 -2.50 12.68
C GLY A 59 -14.59 -1.27 13.48
N ARG A 60 -13.43 -0.66 13.19
CA ARG A 60 -12.92 0.52 13.91
C ARG A 60 -13.04 1.77 13.05
N GLU A 61 -13.23 2.90 13.72
CA GLU A 61 -13.07 4.20 13.11
C GLU A 61 -11.58 4.57 12.98
N LEU A 62 -11.20 5.09 11.81
CA LEU A 62 -9.89 5.67 11.59
C LEU A 62 -9.92 7.15 12.01
N THR A 63 -9.18 7.45 13.07
CA THR A 63 -8.88 8.82 13.46
C THR A 63 -8.00 9.51 12.41
N PHE A 64 -7.87 10.84 12.50
CA PHE A 64 -6.94 11.58 11.63
C PHE A 64 -5.51 11.04 11.70
N GLU A 65 -5.03 10.72 12.90
CA GLU A 65 -3.70 10.13 13.09
C GLU A 65 -3.58 8.75 12.42
N ASN A 66 -4.63 7.92 12.50
CA ASN A 66 -4.65 6.63 11.82
C ASN A 66 -4.61 6.79 10.29
N ILE A 67 -5.36 7.76 9.74
CA ILE A 67 -5.34 8.08 8.31
C ILE A 67 -3.95 8.53 7.89
N SER A 68 -3.33 9.46 8.62
CA SER A 68 -1.96 9.93 8.35
C SER A 68 -0.94 8.80 8.44
N HIS A 69 -1.07 7.92 9.44
CA HIS A 69 -0.21 6.77 9.61
C HIS A 69 -0.33 5.79 8.43
N TYR A 70 -1.54 5.53 7.95
CA TYR A 70 -1.74 4.68 6.78
C TYR A 70 -1.09 5.28 5.52
N GLN A 71 -1.23 6.59 5.31
CA GLN A 71 -0.57 7.28 4.20
C GLN A 71 0.96 7.16 4.29
N LYS A 72 1.54 7.29 5.50
CA LYS A 72 2.98 7.07 5.72
C LYS A 72 3.42 5.65 5.38
N ILE A 73 2.60 4.63 5.68
CA ILE A 73 2.86 3.24 5.24
C ILE A 73 2.91 3.16 3.72
N ILE A 74 1.95 3.76 3.01
CA ILE A 74 1.93 3.74 1.54
C ILE A 74 3.19 4.39 0.96
N VAL A 75 3.60 5.55 1.50
CA VAL A 75 4.82 6.25 1.07
C VAL A 75 6.05 5.39 1.34
N ALA A 76 6.19 4.84 2.55
CA ALA A 76 7.34 4.02 2.93
C ALA A 76 7.49 2.80 2.00
N LEU A 77 6.40 2.07 1.72
CA LEU A 77 6.45 0.91 0.82
C LEU A 77 6.81 1.29 -0.62
N THR A 78 6.34 2.44 -1.08
CA THR A 78 6.66 2.94 -2.43
C THR A 78 8.13 3.34 -2.53
N GLU A 79 8.65 4.06 -1.53
CA GLU A 79 10.06 4.45 -1.48
C GLU A 79 11.00 3.25 -1.29
N THR A 80 10.60 2.24 -0.50
CA THR A 80 11.35 0.99 -0.39
C THR A 80 11.51 0.32 -1.75
N ASP A 81 10.43 0.15 -2.51
CA ASP A 81 10.49 -0.42 -3.86
C ASP A 81 11.42 0.38 -4.79
N ARG A 82 11.31 1.71 -4.77
CA ARG A 82 12.16 2.59 -5.56
C ARG A 82 13.64 2.41 -5.20
N LEU A 83 13.97 2.43 -3.91
CA LEU A 83 15.36 2.30 -3.44
C LEU A 83 15.94 0.92 -3.74
N MET A 84 15.16 -0.16 -3.59
CA MET A 84 15.61 -1.50 -3.97
C MET A 84 15.99 -1.56 -5.44
N LYS A 85 15.16 -0.99 -6.33
CA LYS A 85 15.46 -0.92 -7.76
C LYS A 85 16.68 -0.06 -8.09
N GLU A 86 16.94 1.00 -7.32
CA GLU A 86 18.17 1.78 -7.50
C GLU A 86 19.40 1.00 -7.04
N ILE A 87 19.31 0.20 -5.97
CA ILE A 87 20.39 -0.67 -5.51
C ILE A 87 20.69 -1.75 -6.56
N ASP A 88 19.67 -2.37 -7.16
CA ASP A 88 19.84 -3.41 -8.19
C ASP A 88 20.59 -2.91 -9.44
N LYS A 89 20.60 -1.59 -9.71
CA LYS A 89 21.36 -0.99 -10.81
C LYS A 89 22.85 -0.85 -10.51
N ILE A 90 23.25 -0.93 -9.25
CA ILE A 90 24.65 -0.88 -8.87
C ILE A 90 25.27 -2.22 -9.26
N GLN A 91 25.90 -2.28 -10.44
CA GLN A 91 26.82 -3.36 -10.77
C GLN A 91 27.98 -3.29 -9.77
N PHE A 92 28.04 -4.24 -8.84
CA PHE A 92 29.28 -4.47 -8.12
C PHE A 92 30.29 -4.89 -9.18
N MET A 93 31.32 -4.06 -9.43
CA MET A 93 32.50 -4.51 -10.15
C MET A 93 33.09 -5.63 -9.30
N ASP A 94 32.88 -6.85 -9.75
CA ASP A 94 33.51 -8.02 -9.16
C ASP A 94 35.02 -7.75 -9.14
N LEU A 95 35.57 -7.58 -7.94
CA LEU A 95 37.00 -7.71 -7.69
C LEU A 95 37.33 -9.21 -7.81
N THR A 96 37.35 -9.71 -9.04
CA THR A 96 37.90 -11.01 -9.41
C THR A 96 39.04 -10.83 -10.38
#